data_AF-A0A7C2GEH7-F1
#
_entry.id   AF-A0A7C2GEH7-F1
#
_cell.length_a   1.000
_cell.length_b   1.000
_cell.length_c   1.000
_cell.angle_alpha   90.00
_cell.angle_beta   90.00
_cell.angle_gamma   90.00
#
_symmetry.space_group_name_H-M   'P 1'
#
loop_
_entity.id
_entity.type
_entity.pdbx_description
1 polymer ?
#
loop_
_entity_poly.entity_id
_entity_poly.type
_entity_poly.pdbx_seq_one_letter_code
_entity_poly.pdbx_strand_id
1 'polypeptide(L)'
;MEKIFGKTEGLKKSELKKLSNLYRRRVPKERVLTPELAQVLAALSQEVGRPIALLLDREGRVVRVGVGDAKDLPVPEGARGERRLSGFRLLHTHLSPGGFSRPDLSVLFLNRLDNLAALEVEGGRPATLHLAFLSPPRAEGDWRILPPRPYFHYLELDLRAEVEALEEELARQARVRELADGSGERALLVGVDRGEGPEAEAALEELAELTRTAGGVPVRRVLVFRPHLDPKYLVGLGKLEELKSLAYHENASTLIFGLELSPAQAREIERATG
;
A
#
# COMPACT_ATOMS: atom_id res chain seq x y z
N MET A 1 -9.06 -14.66 21.90
CA MET A 1 -8.21 -15.14 20.79
C MET A 1 -8.19 -14.00 19.79
N GLU A 2 -7.02 -13.50 19.42
CA GLU A 2 -6.94 -12.43 18.43
C GLU A 2 -7.43 -12.94 17.07
N LYS A 3 -8.02 -12.04 16.27
CA LYS A 3 -8.58 -12.36 14.97
C LYS A 3 -7.47 -12.78 14.01
N ILE A 4 -7.67 -13.89 13.29
CA ILE A 4 -6.81 -14.27 12.14
C ILE A 4 -7.53 -13.84 10.87
N PHE A 5 -6.80 -13.17 9.98
CA PHE A 5 -7.32 -12.65 8.71
C PHE A 5 -7.06 -13.62 7.55
N GLY A 6 -7.71 -13.37 6.41
CA GLY A 6 -7.54 -14.17 5.20
C GLY A 6 -8.27 -15.52 5.23
N LYS A 7 -7.71 -16.48 4.49
CA LYS A 7 -8.33 -17.78 4.15
C LYS A 7 -8.15 -18.77 5.30
N THR A 8 -9.01 -18.68 6.31
CA THR A 8 -8.93 -19.48 7.54
C THR A 8 -9.79 -20.75 7.52
N GLU A 9 -10.54 -20.98 6.44
CA GLU A 9 -11.42 -22.12 6.27
C GLU A 9 -10.62 -23.43 6.21
N GLY A 10 -11.05 -24.42 7.00
CA GLY A 10 -10.47 -25.76 7.06
C GLY A 10 -9.27 -25.91 8.00
N LEU A 11 -8.86 -24.86 8.71
CA LEU A 11 -7.73 -24.93 9.65
C LEU A 11 -8.10 -25.64 10.95
N LYS A 12 -7.18 -26.48 11.44
CA LYS A 12 -7.31 -27.17 12.72
C LYS A 12 -7.18 -26.18 13.87
N LYS A 13 -7.80 -26.51 15.02
CA LYS A 13 -7.67 -25.71 16.25
C LYS A 13 -6.21 -25.53 16.70
N SER A 14 -5.36 -26.53 16.46
CA SER A 14 -3.92 -26.46 16.74
C SER A 14 -3.20 -25.43 15.86
N GLU A 15 -3.53 -25.37 14.57
CA GLU A 15 -2.96 -24.42 13.60
C GLU A 15 -3.38 -23.00 13.95
N LEU A 16 -4.67 -22.77 14.23
CA LEU A 16 -5.18 -21.47 14.66
C LEU A 16 -4.52 -20.97 15.95
N LYS A 17 -4.26 -21.87 16.91
CA LYS A 17 -3.54 -21.53 18.14
C LYS A 17 -2.08 -21.12 17.86
N LYS A 18 -1.39 -21.82 16.95
CA LYS A 18 -0.03 -21.48 16.52
C LYS A 18 0.02 -20.13 15.81
N LEU A 19 -0.92 -19.86 14.91
CA LEU A 19 -1.08 -18.57 14.23
C LEU A 19 -1.33 -17.43 15.24
N SER A 20 -2.22 -17.63 16.21
CA SER A 20 -2.49 -16.62 17.25
C SER A 20 -1.26 -16.32 18.11
N ASN A 21 -0.33 -17.26 18.29
CA ASN A 21 0.91 -17.00 19.02
C ASN A 21 1.85 -16.04 18.28
N LEU A 22 1.66 -15.80 16.96
CA LEU A 22 2.48 -14.87 16.19
C LEU A 22 2.30 -13.42 16.65
N TYR A 23 1.12 -13.04 17.18
CA TYR A 23 0.89 -11.72 17.79
C TYR A 23 1.82 -11.40 18.97
N ARG A 24 2.31 -12.45 19.65
CA ARG A 24 3.26 -12.30 20.77
C ARG A 24 4.69 -12.08 20.32
N ARG A 25 4.97 -12.22 19.02
CA ARG A 25 6.30 -12.00 18.47
C ARG A 25 6.62 -10.50 18.44
N ARG A 26 7.91 -10.23 18.52
CA ARG A 26 8.50 -8.90 18.43
C ARG A 26 9.67 -8.99 17.46
N VAL A 27 9.76 -8.01 16.58
CA VAL A 27 10.90 -7.81 15.69
C VAL A 27 11.56 -6.50 16.09
N PRO A 28 12.90 -6.40 16.21
CA PRO A 28 13.52 -5.12 16.48
C PRO A 28 13.17 -4.08 15.41
N LYS A 29 12.99 -2.82 15.80
CA LYS A 29 12.53 -1.76 14.89
C LYS A 29 13.49 -1.49 13.73
N GLU A 30 14.77 -1.84 13.85
CA GLU A 30 15.77 -1.71 12.79
C GLU A 30 15.77 -2.90 11.82
N ARG A 31 15.01 -3.96 12.12
CA ARG A 31 15.08 -5.23 11.38
C ARG A 31 13.79 -5.49 10.58
N VAL A 32 13.95 -6.18 9.46
CA VAL A 32 12.83 -6.70 8.67
C VAL A 32 12.20 -7.92 9.35
N LEU A 33 13.04 -8.85 9.80
CA LEU A 33 12.66 -10.05 10.52
C LEU A 33 13.81 -10.54 11.41
N THR A 34 13.54 -11.48 12.31
CA THR A 34 14.57 -12.19 13.07
C THR A 34 14.78 -13.61 12.52
N PRO A 35 15.93 -14.26 12.78
CA PRO A 35 16.16 -15.66 12.39
C PRO A 35 15.06 -16.59 12.92
N GLU A 36 14.66 -16.41 14.18
CA GLU A 36 13.64 -17.23 14.82
C GLU A 36 12.27 -17.02 14.17
N LEU A 37 11.93 -15.78 13.83
CA LEU A 37 10.68 -15.48 13.13
C LEU A 37 10.68 -16.11 11.73
N ALA A 38 11.80 -16.05 11.00
CA ALA A 38 11.95 -16.67 9.69
C ALA A 38 11.65 -18.17 9.73
N GLN A 39 12.28 -18.87 10.68
CA GLN A 39 12.10 -20.32 10.86
C GLN A 39 10.66 -20.66 11.25
N VAL A 40 10.08 -19.89 12.19
CA VAL A 40 8.70 -20.12 12.64
C VAL A 40 7.70 -19.90 11.51
N LEU A 41 7.86 -18.83 10.72
CA LEU A 41 6.97 -18.55 9.59
C LEU A 41 7.06 -19.64 8.53
N ALA A 42 8.27 -20.03 8.14
CA ALA A 42 8.49 -21.06 7.13
C ALA A 42 7.93 -22.43 7.55
N ALA A 43 8.18 -22.85 8.79
CA ALA A 43 7.66 -24.12 9.29
C ALA A 43 6.13 -24.10 9.37
N LEU A 44 5.53 -23.00 9.83
CA LEU A 44 4.09 -22.89 9.98
C LEU A 44 3.37 -22.77 8.64
N SER A 45 3.92 -22.03 7.67
CA SER A 45 3.31 -21.93 6.33
C SER A 45 3.32 -23.29 5.61
N GLN A 46 4.39 -24.09 5.81
CA GLN A 46 4.47 -25.46 5.30
C GLN A 46 3.46 -26.39 5.99
N GLU A 47 3.32 -26.31 7.31
CA GLU A 47 2.34 -27.09 8.08
C GLU A 47 0.90 -26.77 7.66
N VAL A 48 0.59 -25.48 7.50
CA VAL A 48 -0.72 -24.98 7.08
C VAL A 48 -0.98 -25.24 5.59
N GLY A 49 0.08 -25.36 4.78
CA GLY A 49 0.00 -25.49 3.32
C GLY A 49 -0.49 -24.20 2.64
N ARG A 50 -0.39 -23.05 3.31
CA ARG A 50 -0.79 -21.74 2.78
C ARG A 50 0.19 -20.65 3.22
N PRO A 51 0.36 -19.58 2.43
CA PRO A 51 1.06 -18.37 2.85
C PRO A 51 0.56 -17.81 4.18
N ILE A 52 1.47 -17.23 4.97
CA ILE A 52 1.18 -16.52 6.20
C ILE A 52 1.71 -15.10 6.05
N ALA A 53 0.87 -14.12 6.41
CA ALA A 53 1.20 -12.71 6.37
C ALA A 53 1.13 -12.09 7.78
N LEU A 54 2.08 -11.22 8.07
CA LEU A 54 2.18 -10.42 9.30
C LEU A 54 2.21 -8.94 8.94
N LEU A 55 1.47 -8.15 9.70
CA LEU A 55 1.57 -6.70 9.70
C LEU A 55 2.23 -6.29 11.01
N LEU A 56 3.31 -5.52 10.91
CA LEU A 56 4.06 -5.01 12.06
C LEU A 56 3.99 -3.49 12.12
N ASP A 57 3.92 -2.91 13.31
CA ASP A 57 4.11 -1.47 13.52
C ASP A 57 5.60 -1.09 13.65
N ARG A 58 5.89 0.21 13.80
CA ARG A 58 7.25 0.73 13.97
C ARG A 58 7.93 0.29 15.27
N GLU A 59 7.16 -0.06 16.29
CA GLU A 59 7.67 -0.65 17.52
C GLU A 59 8.01 -2.14 17.36
N GLY A 60 7.76 -2.71 16.17
CA GLY A 60 8.06 -4.08 15.84
C GLY A 60 7.07 -5.09 16.42
N ARG A 61 5.88 -4.62 16.80
CA ARG A 61 4.79 -5.46 17.31
C ARG A 61 4.01 -6.02 16.13
N VAL A 62 3.72 -7.31 16.16
CA VAL A 62 2.78 -7.91 15.22
C VAL A 62 1.37 -7.44 15.58
N VAL A 63 0.78 -6.60 14.72
CA VAL A 63 -0.55 -6.00 14.92
C VAL A 63 -1.65 -6.74 14.17
N ARG A 64 -1.31 -7.52 13.12
CA ARG A 64 -2.24 -8.41 12.41
C ARG A 64 -1.51 -9.67 11.93
N VAL A 65 -2.23 -10.79 11.94
CA VAL A 65 -1.79 -12.09 11.42
C VAL A 65 -2.85 -12.59 10.44
N GLY A 66 -2.42 -13.03 9.25
CA GLY A 66 -3.31 -13.58 8.24
C GLY A 66 -2.78 -14.84 7.57
N VAL A 67 -3.70 -15.59 6.98
CA VAL A 67 -3.41 -16.74 6.11
C VAL A 67 -3.75 -16.35 4.69
N GLY A 68 -2.73 -16.21 3.85
CA GLY A 68 -2.81 -15.63 2.52
C GLY A 68 -1.65 -14.69 2.25
N ASP A 69 -1.77 -13.97 1.13
CA ASP A 69 -0.73 -13.06 0.64
C ASP A 69 -0.94 -11.64 1.18
N ALA A 70 -0.16 -10.67 0.71
CA ALA A 70 -0.22 -9.28 1.18
C ALA A 70 -1.64 -8.67 1.10
N LYS A 71 -2.37 -8.97 0.02
CA LYS A 71 -3.74 -8.48 -0.21
C LYS A 71 -4.78 -9.03 0.77
N ASP A 72 -4.52 -10.18 1.38
CA ASP A 72 -5.45 -10.84 2.30
C ASP A 72 -5.34 -10.26 3.72
N LEU A 73 -4.33 -9.42 3.97
CA LEU A 73 -4.09 -8.78 5.26
C LEU A 73 -4.45 -7.28 5.19
N PRO A 74 -5.61 -6.87 5.71
CA PRO A 74 -5.99 -5.47 5.66
C PRO A 74 -4.98 -4.63 6.46
N VAL A 75 -4.75 -3.39 6.05
CA VAL A 75 -3.95 -2.40 6.78
C VAL A 75 -4.90 -1.44 7.52
N PRO A 76 -4.66 -1.08 8.79
CA PRO A 76 -5.51 -0.12 9.51
C PRO A 76 -5.59 1.26 8.83
N GLU A 77 -6.77 1.88 8.90
CA GLU A 77 -7.00 3.29 8.49
C GLU A 77 -6.30 4.25 9.49
N GLY A 78 -5.93 5.46 9.04
CA GLY A 78 -5.25 6.47 9.87
C GLY A 78 -3.73 6.41 9.87
N ALA A 79 -3.14 5.49 9.12
CA ALA A 79 -1.71 5.37 8.93
C ALA A 79 -1.15 6.42 7.93
N ARG A 80 -2.01 6.96 7.06
CA ARG A 80 -1.63 7.60 5.80
C ARG A 80 -1.44 9.11 5.99
N GLY A 81 -0.21 9.56 6.16
CA GLY A 81 0.13 11.00 6.08
C GLY A 81 0.70 11.34 4.70
N GLU A 82 0.39 12.51 4.14
CA GLU A 82 0.94 12.98 2.86
C GLU A 82 2.47 12.93 2.81
N ARG A 83 3.11 13.25 3.94
CA ARG A 83 4.56 13.43 4.08
C ARG A 83 5.27 12.22 4.68
N ARG A 84 4.55 11.16 5.02
CA ARG A 84 5.07 10.02 5.78
C ARG A 84 4.56 8.70 5.22
N LEU A 85 5.28 7.64 5.54
CA LEU A 85 4.82 6.29 5.32
C LEU A 85 3.82 5.90 6.42
N SER A 86 3.13 4.79 6.21
CA SER A 86 2.07 4.32 7.08
C SER A 86 2.53 3.95 8.50
N GLY A 87 3.82 3.70 8.69
CA GLY A 87 4.31 3.10 9.92
C GLY A 87 4.02 1.61 10.04
N PHE A 88 3.51 0.99 8.97
CA PHE A 88 3.28 -0.45 8.91
C PHE A 88 4.23 -1.13 7.94
N ARG A 89 4.69 -2.30 8.35
CA ARG A 89 5.56 -3.21 7.59
C ARG A 89 4.77 -4.48 7.34
N LEU A 90 4.81 -5.00 6.11
CA LEU A 90 4.17 -6.27 5.79
C LEU A 90 5.23 -7.32 5.47
N LEU A 91 5.18 -8.45 6.19
CA LEU A 91 6.01 -9.62 5.95
C LEU A 91 5.09 -10.81 5.63
N HIS A 92 5.24 -11.44 4.48
CA HIS A 92 4.52 -12.67 4.13
C HIS A 92 5.44 -13.77 3.62
N THR A 93 4.97 -15.01 3.63
CA THR A 93 5.69 -16.16 3.09
C THR A 93 5.21 -16.51 1.69
N HIS A 94 6.10 -16.91 0.79
CA HIS A 94 5.76 -17.54 -0.49
C HIS A 94 6.11 -19.03 -0.47
N LEU A 95 5.16 -19.88 -0.88
CA LEU A 95 5.36 -21.32 -1.05
C LEU A 95 5.86 -21.71 -2.45
N SER A 96 5.97 -20.71 -3.35
CA SER A 96 6.50 -20.85 -4.70
C SER A 96 7.53 -19.76 -4.96
N PRO A 97 8.56 -20.02 -5.78
CA PRO A 97 9.51 -18.98 -6.18
C PRO A 97 8.82 -17.95 -7.09
N GLY A 98 9.37 -16.74 -7.15
CA GLY A 98 8.94 -15.74 -8.14
C GLY A 98 8.88 -14.29 -7.67
N GLY A 99 9.31 -13.99 -6.44
CA GLY A 99 9.30 -12.63 -5.90
C GLY A 99 7.90 -12.03 -5.79
N PHE A 100 7.79 -10.70 -5.87
CA PHE A 100 6.53 -9.99 -5.69
C PHE A 100 5.64 -10.02 -6.94
N SER A 101 4.36 -10.30 -6.74
CA SER A 101 3.34 -10.10 -7.76
C SER A 101 2.91 -8.63 -7.83
N ARG A 102 2.32 -8.20 -8.95
CA ARG A 102 1.77 -6.83 -9.07
C ARG A 102 0.74 -6.52 -7.96
N PRO A 103 -0.19 -7.43 -7.59
CA PRO A 103 -1.05 -7.22 -6.43
C PRO A 103 -0.31 -6.95 -5.10
N ASP A 104 0.83 -7.59 -4.86
CA ASP A 104 1.60 -7.35 -3.63
C ASP A 104 2.20 -5.93 -3.64
N LEU A 105 2.77 -5.52 -4.77
CA LEU A 105 3.33 -4.19 -4.95
C LEU A 105 2.25 -3.10 -4.90
N SER A 106 1.05 -3.38 -5.40
CA SER A 106 -0.12 -2.53 -5.21
C SER A 106 -0.45 -2.37 -3.72
N VAL A 107 -0.35 -3.42 -2.88
CA VAL A 107 -0.58 -3.29 -1.43
C VAL A 107 0.45 -2.37 -0.78
N LEU A 108 1.73 -2.53 -1.13
CA LEU A 108 2.81 -1.63 -0.70
C LEU A 108 2.50 -0.18 -1.06
N PHE A 109 2.19 0.06 -2.33
CA PHE A 109 1.91 1.38 -2.87
C PHE A 109 0.67 2.02 -2.27
N LEU A 110 -0.46 1.31 -2.34
CA LEU A 110 -1.75 1.83 -1.92
C LEU A 110 -1.80 2.11 -0.43
N ASN A 111 -1.05 1.37 0.38
CA ASN A 111 -1.04 1.61 1.83
C ASN A 111 0.14 2.46 2.29
N ARG A 112 1.01 2.90 1.36
CA ARG A 112 2.27 3.58 1.66
C ARG A 112 3.04 2.84 2.76
N LEU A 113 3.21 1.52 2.62
CA LEU A 113 3.90 0.71 3.63
C LEU A 113 5.34 1.19 3.82
N ASP A 114 5.84 1.09 5.05
CA ASP A 114 7.26 1.35 5.37
C ASP A 114 8.13 0.40 4.54
N ASN A 115 7.73 -0.86 4.42
CA ASN A 115 8.27 -1.83 3.47
C ASN A 115 7.31 -3.02 3.25
N LEU A 116 7.60 -3.79 2.21
CA LEU A 116 7.01 -5.09 1.94
C LEU A 116 8.13 -6.14 1.84
N ALA A 117 7.96 -7.29 2.50
CA ALA A 117 8.93 -8.36 2.54
C ALA A 117 8.27 -9.71 2.24
N ALA A 118 8.80 -10.47 1.28
CA ALA A 118 8.34 -11.83 0.97
C ALA A 118 9.45 -12.86 1.26
N LEU A 119 9.15 -13.82 2.14
CA LEU A 119 10.05 -14.90 2.50
C LEU A 119 9.67 -16.17 1.74
N GLU A 120 10.51 -16.60 0.80
CA GLU A 120 10.35 -17.89 0.14
C GLU A 120 10.60 -19.03 1.13
N VAL A 121 9.79 -20.08 1.02
CA VAL A 121 9.80 -21.23 1.90
C VAL A 121 10.02 -22.50 1.09
N GLU A 122 11.06 -23.24 1.43
CA GLU A 122 11.43 -24.50 0.81
C GLU A 122 11.46 -25.62 1.86
N GLY A 123 10.56 -26.60 1.74
CA GLY A 123 10.51 -27.72 2.69
C GLY A 123 10.33 -27.29 4.16
N GLY A 124 9.59 -26.20 4.40
CA GLY A 124 9.41 -25.62 5.73
C GLY A 124 10.60 -24.84 6.29
N ARG A 125 11.58 -24.49 5.45
CA ARG A 125 12.74 -23.66 5.83
C ARG A 125 12.74 -22.33 5.07
N PRO A 126 13.22 -21.24 5.70
CA PRO A 126 13.36 -19.96 5.03
C PRO A 126 14.48 -20.02 3.99
N ALA A 127 14.20 -19.55 2.77
CA ALA A 127 15.12 -19.52 1.65
C ALA A 127 15.47 -18.06 1.27
N THR A 128 14.99 -17.59 0.13
CA THR A 128 15.19 -16.22 -0.36
C THR A 128 14.28 -15.23 0.36
N LEU A 129 14.78 -14.03 0.62
CA LEU A 129 13.96 -12.89 1.03
C LEU A 129 13.95 -11.85 -0.08
N HIS A 130 12.76 -11.42 -0.45
CA HIS A 130 12.49 -10.29 -1.34
C HIS A 130 12.10 -9.08 -0.52
N LEU A 131 12.60 -7.90 -0.87
CA LEU A 131 12.28 -6.64 -0.20
C LEU A 131 11.91 -5.57 -1.19
N ALA A 132 10.83 -4.85 -0.90
CA ALA A 132 10.36 -3.72 -1.68
C ALA A 132 10.06 -2.52 -0.77
N PHE A 133 10.35 -1.34 -1.30
CA PHE A 133 10.10 -0.03 -0.71
C PHE A 133 9.35 0.83 -1.71
N LEU A 134 8.63 1.85 -1.24
CA LEU A 134 8.13 2.86 -2.17
C LEU A 134 9.30 3.61 -2.81
N SER A 135 9.08 4.02 -4.05
CA SER A 135 9.96 4.95 -4.73
C SER A 135 9.55 6.37 -4.37
N PRO A 136 10.51 7.31 -4.20
CA PRO A 136 10.16 8.72 -4.10
C PRO A 136 9.52 9.20 -5.42
N PRO A 137 8.59 10.17 -5.41
CA PRO A 137 7.85 10.63 -6.58
C PRO A 137 8.64 11.02 -7.83
N ARG A 138 9.95 11.31 -7.71
CA ARG A 138 10.85 11.64 -8.84
C ARG A 138 11.59 10.44 -9.44
N ALA A 139 11.53 9.27 -8.81
CA ALA A 139 12.17 8.08 -9.34
C ALA A 139 11.31 7.44 -10.44
N GLU A 140 11.94 6.56 -11.24
CA GLU A 140 11.25 5.78 -12.25
C GLU A 140 10.45 4.66 -11.56
N GLY A 141 9.11 4.75 -11.64
CA GLY A 141 8.18 3.78 -11.06
C GLY A 141 7.76 4.06 -9.61
N ASP A 142 6.74 3.33 -9.17
CA ASP A 142 6.09 3.50 -7.86
C ASP A 142 6.85 2.86 -6.68
N TRP A 143 7.75 1.91 -6.96
CA TRP A 143 8.48 1.13 -5.96
C TRP A 143 9.87 0.73 -6.40
N ARG A 144 10.74 0.47 -5.42
CA ARG A 144 12.09 -0.06 -5.57
C ARG A 144 12.15 -1.46 -4.96
N ILE A 145 12.54 -2.45 -5.75
CA ILE A 145 12.77 -3.83 -5.30
C ILE A 145 14.29 -4.03 -5.12
N LEU A 146 14.70 -4.50 -3.94
CA LEU A 146 16.10 -4.86 -3.69
C LEU A 146 16.43 -6.21 -4.33
N PRO A 147 17.70 -6.48 -4.71
CA PRO A 147 18.07 -7.75 -5.32
C PRO A 147 17.73 -8.95 -4.42
N PRO A 148 17.05 -10.00 -4.92
CA PRO A 148 16.70 -11.15 -4.10
C PRO A 148 17.97 -11.85 -3.59
N ARG A 149 17.99 -12.14 -2.28
CA ARG A 149 19.13 -12.80 -1.61
C ARG A 149 18.63 -13.80 -0.59
N PRO A 150 19.44 -14.79 -0.19
CA PRO A 150 19.11 -15.64 0.95
C PRO A 150 18.79 -14.79 2.19
N TYR A 151 17.74 -15.15 2.94
CA TYR A 151 17.15 -14.28 3.97
C TYR A 151 18.16 -13.76 5.00
N PHE A 152 19.19 -14.56 5.30
CA PHE A 152 20.21 -14.21 6.29
C PHE A 152 21.07 -13.00 5.89
N HIS A 153 21.18 -12.69 4.58
CA HIS A 153 21.88 -11.48 4.12
C HIS A 153 21.14 -10.19 4.48
N TYR A 154 19.84 -10.25 4.78
CA TYR A 154 19.02 -9.11 5.14
C TYR A 154 18.77 -8.96 6.64
N LEU A 155 19.29 -9.89 7.46
CA LEU A 155 19.17 -9.79 8.92
C LEU A 155 19.89 -8.57 9.47
N GLU A 156 20.94 -8.10 8.79
CA GLU A 156 21.73 -6.95 9.21
C GLU A 156 21.32 -5.63 8.54
N LEU A 157 20.35 -5.64 7.61
CA LEU A 157 19.83 -4.43 7.00
C LEU A 157 19.22 -3.52 8.08
N ASP A 158 19.59 -2.24 8.06
CA ASP A 158 18.95 -1.22 8.90
C ASP A 158 17.69 -0.69 8.18
N LEU A 159 16.58 -1.38 8.43
CA LEU A 159 15.29 -1.01 7.87
C LEU A 159 14.84 0.38 8.32
N ARG A 160 15.21 0.79 9.53
CA ARG A 160 14.82 2.10 10.07
C ARG A 160 15.50 3.21 9.27
N ALA A 161 16.79 3.08 8.98
CA ALA A 161 17.52 4.04 8.17
C ALA A 161 16.95 4.15 6.74
N GLU A 162 16.59 3.03 6.11
CA GLU A 162 15.95 3.04 4.77
C GLU A 162 14.61 3.81 4.77
N VAL A 163 13.79 3.60 5.80
CA VAL A 163 12.50 4.30 5.96
C VAL A 163 12.70 5.78 6.24
N GLU A 164 13.59 6.15 7.15
CA GLU A 164 13.86 7.55 7.51
C GLU A 164 14.39 8.34 6.30
N ALA A 165 15.30 7.75 5.52
CA ALA A 165 15.81 8.37 4.29
C ALA A 165 14.71 8.62 3.25
N LEU A 166 13.79 7.67 3.09
CA LEU A 166 12.65 7.82 2.18
C LEU A 166 11.67 8.90 2.66
N GLU A 167 11.34 8.93 3.94
CA GLU A 167 10.48 9.96 4.52
C GLU A 167 11.10 11.36 4.41
N GLU A 168 12.42 11.49 4.60
CA GLU A 168 13.13 12.76 4.43
C GLU A 168 13.02 13.27 2.98
N GLU A 169 13.21 12.39 2.01
CA GLU A 169 13.08 12.73 0.59
C GLU A 169 11.63 13.11 0.23
N LEU A 170 10.63 12.37 0.72
CA LEU A 170 9.22 12.70 0.55
C LEU A 170 8.87 14.07 1.15
N ALA A 171 9.32 14.33 2.38
CA ALA A 171 9.09 15.61 3.05
C ALA A 171 9.79 16.77 2.33
N ARG A 172 11.01 16.56 1.81
CA ARG A 172 11.74 17.56 1.03
C ARG A 172 10.99 17.93 -0.25
N GLN A 173 10.48 16.95 -0.98
CA GLN A 173 9.73 17.20 -2.21
C GLN A 173 8.38 17.88 -1.94
N ALA A 174 7.68 17.47 -0.88
CA ALA A 174 6.43 18.12 -0.48
C ALA A 174 6.64 19.62 -0.21
N ARG A 175 7.71 19.99 0.52
CA ARG A 175 8.07 21.39 0.78
C ARG A 175 8.36 22.19 -0.50
N VAL A 176 9.08 21.61 -1.46
CA VAL A 176 9.39 22.29 -2.74
C VAL A 176 8.10 22.61 -3.51
N ARG A 177 7.14 21.69 -3.51
CA ARG A 177 5.84 21.89 -4.18
C ARG A 177 4.95 22.90 -3.47
N GLU A 178 4.93 22.86 -2.14
CA GLU A 178 4.20 23.84 -1.31
C GLU A 178 4.70 25.28 -1.57
N LEU A 179 6.01 25.46 -1.75
CA LEU A 179 6.58 26.75 -2.12
C LEU A 179 6.24 27.21 -3.55
N ALA A 180 6.06 26.27 -4.48
CA ALA A 180 5.77 26.58 -5.89
C ALA A 180 4.29 26.88 -6.13
N ASP A 181 3.40 26.07 -5.56
CA ASP A 181 1.97 26.07 -5.89
C ASP A 181 1.08 26.64 -4.75
N GLY A 182 1.68 26.96 -3.60
CA GLY A 182 0.99 27.44 -2.40
C GLY A 182 0.70 26.35 -1.37
N SER A 183 0.26 26.77 -0.17
CA SER A 183 -0.01 25.87 0.98
C SER A 183 -1.43 25.30 1.03
N GLY A 184 -2.21 25.46 -0.04
CA GLY A 184 -3.55 24.91 -0.13
C GLY A 184 -3.54 23.39 -0.33
N GLU A 185 -4.67 22.76 -0.06
CA GLU A 185 -4.85 21.31 -0.24
C GLU A 185 -4.66 20.91 -1.70
N ARG A 186 -3.70 20.02 -1.98
CA ARG A 186 -3.34 19.63 -3.35
C ARG A 186 -4.31 18.57 -3.86
N ALA A 187 -5.04 18.91 -4.91
CA ALA A 187 -6.09 18.08 -5.45
C ALA A 187 -5.78 17.60 -6.87
N LEU A 188 -6.01 16.32 -7.13
CA LEU A 188 -6.10 15.78 -8.47
C LEU A 188 -7.59 15.72 -8.86
N LEU A 189 -7.91 16.36 -9.97
CA LEU A 189 -9.29 16.49 -10.44
C LEU A 189 -9.59 15.39 -11.46
N VAL A 190 -10.71 14.71 -11.27
CA VAL A 190 -11.15 13.58 -12.08
C VAL A 190 -12.48 13.92 -12.75
N GLY A 191 -12.43 14.19 -14.05
CA GLY A 191 -13.61 14.29 -14.89
C GLY A 191 -13.94 12.94 -15.52
N VAL A 192 -15.22 12.69 -15.78
CA VAL A 192 -15.68 11.48 -16.48
C VAL A 192 -16.46 11.90 -17.71
N ASP A 193 -16.00 11.46 -18.88
CA ASP A 193 -16.65 11.67 -20.16
C ASP A 193 -17.41 10.40 -20.56
N ARG A 194 -18.74 10.49 -20.65
CA ARG A 194 -19.64 9.40 -21.05
C ARG A 194 -20.08 9.52 -22.51
N GLY A 195 -19.40 10.36 -23.30
CA GLY A 195 -19.73 10.69 -24.68
C GLY A 195 -20.08 12.16 -24.89
N GLU A 196 -19.95 12.99 -23.86
CA GLU A 196 -20.14 14.44 -23.92
C GLU A 196 -18.95 15.16 -24.58
N GLY A 197 -17.73 14.61 -24.57
CA GLY A 197 -16.59 15.17 -25.30
C GLY A 197 -16.18 16.57 -24.81
N PRO A 198 -16.16 17.63 -25.65
CA PRO A 198 -15.72 18.98 -25.26
C PRO A 198 -16.44 19.56 -24.04
N GLU A 199 -17.72 19.22 -23.85
CA GLU A 199 -18.51 19.64 -22.69
C GLU A 199 -17.96 19.05 -21.38
N ALA A 200 -17.45 17.80 -21.41
CA ALA A 200 -16.82 17.18 -20.25
C ALA A 200 -15.46 17.82 -19.92
N GLU A 201 -14.70 18.24 -20.94
CA GLU A 201 -13.46 19.00 -20.77
C GLU A 201 -13.73 20.38 -20.13
N ALA A 202 -14.75 21.09 -20.61
CA ALA A 202 -15.16 22.38 -20.06
C ALA A 202 -15.59 22.28 -18.60
N ALA A 203 -16.40 21.26 -18.24
CA ALA A 203 -16.80 21.01 -16.87
C ALA A 203 -15.60 20.71 -15.95
N LEU A 204 -14.57 20.02 -16.46
CA LEU A 204 -13.35 19.74 -15.70
C LEU A 204 -12.46 20.99 -15.51
N GLU A 205 -12.46 21.93 -16.46
CA GLU A 205 -11.84 23.25 -16.28
C GLU A 205 -12.58 24.07 -15.22
N GLU A 206 -13.92 24.09 -15.28
CA GLU A 206 -14.73 24.78 -14.26
C GLU A 206 -14.47 24.23 -12.86
N LEU A 207 -14.42 22.90 -12.70
CA LEU A 207 -14.06 22.25 -11.44
C LEU A 207 -12.70 22.73 -10.90
N ALA A 208 -11.74 23.01 -11.79
CA ALA A 208 -10.44 23.53 -11.40
C ALA A 208 -10.51 24.96 -10.86
N GLU A 209 -11.29 25.82 -11.49
CA GLU A 209 -11.52 27.19 -11.00
C GLU A 209 -12.26 27.20 -9.65
N LEU A 210 -13.26 26.33 -9.50
CA LEU A 210 -13.98 26.17 -8.22
C LEU A 210 -13.04 25.69 -7.12
N THR A 211 -12.16 24.72 -7.42
CA THR A 211 -11.15 24.22 -6.47
C THR A 211 -10.20 25.34 -6.05
N ARG A 212 -9.70 26.15 -6.99
CA ARG A 212 -8.85 27.32 -6.68
C ARG A 212 -9.57 28.33 -5.79
N THR A 213 -10.83 28.62 -6.10
CA THR A 213 -11.66 29.57 -5.35
C THR A 213 -11.92 29.09 -3.91
N ALA A 214 -12.04 27.77 -3.71
CA ALA A 214 -12.16 27.15 -2.40
C ALA A 214 -10.84 27.09 -1.60
N GLY A 215 -9.72 27.58 -2.15
CA GLY A 215 -8.40 27.56 -1.52
C GLY A 215 -7.61 26.27 -1.74
N GLY A 216 -8.10 25.38 -2.60
CA GLY A 216 -7.38 24.18 -3.05
C GLY A 216 -6.39 24.48 -4.18
N VAL A 217 -5.44 23.57 -4.37
CA VAL A 217 -4.42 23.64 -5.41
C VAL A 217 -4.65 22.50 -6.40
N PRO A 218 -5.31 22.72 -7.55
CA PRO A 218 -5.51 21.66 -8.54
C PRO A 218 -4.20 21.38 -9.28
N VAL A 219 -3.55 20.27 -8.95
CA VAL A 219 -2.21 19.92 -9.45
C VAL A 219 -2.26 19.18 -10.78
N ARG A 220 -3.37 18.48 -11.03
CA ARG A 220 -3.56 17.68 -12.24
C ARG A 220 -5.04 17.53 -12.53
N ARG A 221 -5.37 17.49 -13.82
CA ARG A 221 -6.71 17.17 -14.34
C ARG A 221 -6.62 15.91 -15.16
N VAL A 222 -7.55 14.98 -14.93
CA VAL A 222 -7.64 13.72 -15.64
C VAL A 222 -9.07 13.57 -16.12
N LEU A 223 -9.26 13.55 -17.43
CA LEU A 223 -10.53 13.18 -18.03
C LEU A 223 -10.51 11.69 -18.38
N VAL A 224 -11.49 10.94 -17.89
CA VAL A 224 -11.62 9.50 -18.13
C VAL A 224 -12.83 9.23 -18.99
N PHE A 225 -12.61 8.72 -20.20
CA PHE A 225 -13.71 8.24 -21.05
C PHE A 225 -14.31 6.95 -20.50
N ARG A 226 -15.59 6.98 -20.14
CA ARG A 226 -16.33 5.89 -19.51
C ARG A 226 -17.84 5.98 -19.82
N PRO A 227 -18.31 5.46 -20.98
CA PRO A 227 -19.73 5.52 -21.35
C PRO A 227 -20.65 4.80 -20.35
N HIS A 228 -20.13 3.79 -19.65
CA HIS A 228 -20.84 3.09 -18.58
C HIS A 228 -20.04 3.11 -17.28
N LEU A 229 -20.61 3.79 -16.28
CA LEU A 229 -19.99 3.94 -14.97
C LEU A 229 -19.94 2.60 -14.23
N ASP A 230 -18.83 2.37 -13.54
CA ASP A 230 -18.78 1.33 -12.53
C ASP A 230 -19.65 1.77 -11.34
N PRO A 231 -20.65 0.98 -10.91
CA PRO A 231 -21.56 1.38 -9.84
C PRO A 231 -20.85 1.57 -8.49
N LYS A 232 -19.70 0.93 -8.27
CA LYS A 232 -18.91 1.04 -7.04
C LYS A 232 -17.82 2.13 -7.14
N TYR A 233 -17.18 2.24 -8.29
CA TYR A 233 -15.93 3.01 -8.43
C TYR A 233 -15.98 4.16 -9.43
N LEU A 234 -17.10 4.37 -10.12
CA LEU A 234 -17.28 5.26 -11.29
C LEU A 234 -16.36 4.92 -12.48
N VAL A 235 -15.07 5.16 -12.33
CA VAL A 235 -14.02 4.95 -13.35
C VAL A 235 -13.50 3.51 -13.37
N GLY A 236 -13.84 2.71 -12.35
CA GLY A 236 -13.40 1.33 -12.17
C GLY A 236 -12.12 1.21 -11.33
N LEU A 237 -11.93 0.06 -10.67
CA LEU A 237 -10.85 -0.14 -9.70
C LEU A 237 -9.45 0.07 -10.29
N GLY A 238 -9.16 -0.49 -11.46
CA GLY A 238 -7.84 -0.32 -12.10
C GLY A 238 -7.51 1.14 -12.42
N LYS A 239 -8.51 1.93 -12.82
CA LYS A 239 -8.31 3.36 -13.06
C LYS A 239 -8.12 4.14 -11.76
N LEU A 240 -8.79 3.75 -10.68
CA LEU A 240 -8.53 4.34 -9.35
C LEU A 240 -7.11 4.06 -8.87
N GLU A 241 -6.56 2.87 -9.11
CA GLU A 241 -5.16 2.56 -8.80
C GLU A 241 -4.20 3.45 -9.59
N GLU A 242 -4.45 3.67 -10.89
CA GLU A 242 -3.68 4.62 -11.71
C GLU A 242 -3.79 6.06 -11.22
N LEU A 243 -5.01 6.52 -10.88
CA LEU A 243 -5.24 7.87 -10.37
C LEU A 243 -4.52 8.10 -9.04
N LYS A 244 -4.45 7.07 -8.19
CA LYS A 244 -3.68 7.12 -6.95
C LYS A 244 -2.18 7.15 -7.18
N SER A 245 -1.67 6.38 -8.15
CA SER A 245 -0.26 6.50 -8.58
C SER A 245 0.04 7.93 -8.99
N LEU A 246 -0.81 8.51 -9.84
CA LEU A 246 -0.66 9.89 -10.27
C LEU A 246 -0.77 10.89 -9.10
N ALA A 247 -1.73 10.70 -8.19
CA ALA A 247 -1.87 11.56 -7.02
C ALA A 247 -0.61 11.53 -6.13
N TYR A 248 -0.06 10.35 -5.86
CA TYR A 248 1.20 10.22 -5.13
C TYR A 248 2.34 10.94 -5.84
N HIS A 249 2.49 10.72 -7.16
CA HIS A 249 3.52 11.37 -7.96
C HIS A 249 3.38 12.89 -7.99
N GLU A 250 2.16 13.43 -7.95
CA GLU A 250 1.87 14.87 -7.91
C GLU A 250 1.82 15.45 -6.49
N ASN A 251 2.00 14.60 -5.47
CA ASN A 251 1.79 14.91 -4.05
C ASN A 251 0.41 15.56 -3.83
N ALA A 252 -0.61 15.02 -4.48
CA ALA A 252 -2.00 15.32 -4.22
C ALA A 252 -2.50 14.44 -3.08
N SER A 253 -3.10 15.08 -2.08
CA SER A 253 -3.74 14.43 -0.95
C SER A 253 -5.17 14.02 -1.24
N THR A 254 -5.77 14.65 -2.26
CA THR A 254 -7.20 14.69 -2.43
C THR A 254 -7.57 14.41 -3.87
N LEU A 255 -8.55 13.53 -4.06
CA LEU A 255 -9.18 13.27 -5.34
C LEU A 255 -10.53 13.98 -5.36
N ILE A 256 -10.72 14.89 -6.32
CA ILE A 256 -11.99 15.58 -6.50
C ILE A 256 -12.63 15.06 -7.79
N PHE A 257 -13.79 14.42 -7.66
CA PHE A 257 -14.56 13.93 -8.79
C PHE A 257 -15.53 15.00 -9.28
N GLY A 258 -15.60 15.22 -10.59
CA GLY A 258 -16.57 16.14 -11.21
C GLY A 258 -18.00 15.59 -11.26
N LEU A 259 -18.19 14.32 -10.90
CA LEU A 259 -19.50 13.71 -10.72
C LEU A 259 -19.80 13.53 -9.23
N GLU A 260 -21.07 13.67 -8.87
CA GLU A 260 -21.53 13.41 -7.51
C GLU A 260 -21.35 11.93 -7.13
N LEU A 261 -20.75 11.69 -5.97
CA LEU A 261 -20.54 10.35 -5.42
C LEU A 261 -21.70 9.99 -4.48
N SER A 262 -22.30 8.81 -4.68
CA SER A 262 -23.14 8.24 -3.63
C SER A 262 -22.30 7.92 -2.38
N PRO A 263 -22.90 7.89 -1.17
CA PRO A 263 -22.17 7.53 0.05
C PRO A 263 -21.51 6.15 -0.01
N ALA A 264 -22.08 5.21 -0.77
CA ALA A 264 -21.48 3.90 -0.99
C ALA A 264 -20.24 3.99 -1.89
N GLN A 265 -20.30 4.75 -2.98
CA GLN A 265 -19.16 4.97 -3.87
C GLN A 265 -18.03 5.71 -3.16
N ALA A 266 -18.33 6.77 -2.42
CA ALA A 266 -17.32 7.51 -1.66
C ALA A 266 -16.53 6.60 -0.72
N ARG A 267 -17.23 5.74 0.05
CA ARG A 267 -16.58 4.77 0.95
C ARG A 267 -15.74 3.72 0.22
N GLU A 268 -16.21 3.20 -0.92
CA GLU A 268 -15.45 2.19 -1.66
C GLU A 268 -14.23 2.80 -2.38
N ILE A 269 -14.37 4.02 -2.90
CA ILE A 269 -13.25 4.79 -3.47
C ILE A 269 -12.24 5.09 -2.36
N GLU A 270 -12.66 5.66 -1.23
CA GLU A 270 -11.81 5.93 -0.06
C GLU A 270 -11.11 4.65 0.44
N ARG A 271 -11.77 3.49 0.43
CA ARG A 271 -11.10 2.23 0.80
C ARG A 271 -9.96 1.86 -0.17
N ALA A 272 -10.14 2.10 -1.47
CA ALA A 272 -9.17 1.78 -2.50
C ALA A 272 -8.04 2.83 -2.59
N THR A 273 -8.39 4.11 -2.48
CA THR A 273 -7.47 5.23 -2.62
C THR A 273 -6.86 5.68 -1.30
N GLY A 274 -7.46 5.26 -0.19
CA GLY A 274 -7.09 5.69 1.13
C GLY A 274 -7.32 7.16 1.39
#